data_AF-A0A316V8T3-F1
#
_entry.id   AF-A0A316V8T3-F1
#
_cell.length_a   1.000
_cell.length_b   1.000
_cell.length_c   1.000
_cell.angle_alpha   90.00
_cell.angle_beta   90.00
_cell.angle_gamma   90.00
#
_symmetry.space_group_name_H-M   'P 1'
#
loop_
_entity.id
_entity.type
_entity.pdbx_description
1 polymer ?
#
loop_
_entity_poly.entity_id
_entity_poly.type
_entity_poly.pdbx_seq_one_letter_code
_entity_poly.pdbx_strand_id
1 'polypeptide(L)'
;MLASKSSYDNSHDIRIHRFNDALDKFLELIDERATNKNFQTALPHLDANLLDSARKQFVFHLKDAIKMEKDRLVDSYTLRDRLAELEYLTQEADRRNEEARQRGVATSTLYKDAWRSNMDLNTTLRAPEIPQRRQRLTEMEEEWEMLEQEIAEERIKLQKSVELEEQRRNAARQALNSLDETLNGLQTSKNEEVRLHSTLNMLMQGLGPRGIA
;
A
#
# COMPACT_ATOMS: atom_id res chain seq x y z
N MET A 1 7.92 36.21 3.20
CA MET A 1 7.15 34.97 2.95
C MET A 1 6.59 34.47 4.27
N LEU A 2 5.47 35.07 4.67
CA LEU A 2 4.75 34.78 5.90
C LEU A 2 3.38 34.19 5.54
N ALA A 3 2.86 33.38 6.45
CA ALA A 3 1.50 32.83 6.51
C ALA A 3 1.20 31.58 5.65
N SER A 4 1.51 30.40 6.20
CA SER A 4 0.76 29.17 5.85
C SER A 4 0.59 28.15 6.99
N LYS A 5 0.88 28.49 8.26
CA LYS A 5 0.77 27.54 9.39
C LYS A 5 -0.35 27.81 10.41
N SER A 6 -1.21 28.82 10.22
CA SER A 6 -2.23 29.18 11.22
C SER A 6 -3.61 28.55 11.02
N SER A 7 -3.84 27.80 9.93
CA SER A 7 -5.20 27.32 9.58
C SER A 7 -5.52 25.92 10.14
N TYR A 8 -4.54 25.18 10.64
CA TYR A 8 -4.73 23.79 11.10
C TYR A 8 -4.94 23.66 12.62
N ASP A 9 -4.75 24.73 13.41
CA ASP A 9 -4.82 24.67 14.88
C ASP A 9 -6.22 24.88 15.45
N ASN A 10 -7.08 25.65 14.77
CA ASN A 10 -8.38 26.07 15.36
C ASN A 10 -9.43 24.95 15.40
N SER A 11 -9.30 23.88 14.60
CA SER A 11 -10.26 22.76 14.62
C SER A 11 -10.00 21.79 15.78
N HIS A 12 -8.73 21.62 16.16
CA HIS A 12 -8.32 20.66 17.20
C HIS A 12 -8.73 21.10 18.61
N ASP A 13 -8.85 22.41 18.84
CA ASP A 13 -9.16 22.95 20.17
C ASP A 13 -10.66 23.24 20.40
N ILE A 14 -11.57 22.94 19.47
CA ILE A 14 -13.01 23.28 19.61
C ILE A 14 -13.60 22.67 20.89
N ARG A 15 -13.26 21.42 21.21
CA ARG A 15 -13.76 20.74 22.41
C ARG A 15 -13.19 21.31 23.70
N ILE A 16 -11.91 21.68 23.72
CA ILE A 16 -11.30 22.28 24.91
C ILE A 16 -11.83 23.69 25.14
N HIS A 17 -12.10 24.45 24.07
CA HIS A 17 -12.78 25.74 24.17
C HIS A 17 -14.19 25.61 24.75
N ARG A 18 -15.00 24.67 24.24
CA ARG A 18 -16.34 24.40 24.81
C ARG A 18 -16.28 23.99 26.27
N PHE A 19 -15.26 23.22 26.67
CA PHE A 19 -15.04 22.86 28.06
C PHE A 19 -14.71 24.08 28.92
N ASN A 20 -13.83 24.96 28.45
CA ASN A 20 -13.51 26.22 29.13
C ASN A 20 -14.75 27.13 29.25
N ASP A 21 -15.54 27.27 28.18
CA ASP A 21 -16.78 28.06 28.18
C ASP A 21 -17.81 27.50 29.19
N ALA A 22 -17.92 26.17 29.28
CA ALA A 22 -18.80 25.52 30.24
C ALA A 22 -18.32 25.74 31.69
N LEU A 23 -17.01 25.74 31.92
CA LEU A 23 -16.43 26.05 33.21
C LEU A 23 -16.65 27.50 33.59
N ASP A 24 -16.42 28.46 32.68
CA ASP A 24 -16.66 29.87 32.97
C ASP A 24 -18.13 30.13 33.33
N LYS A 25 -19.08 29.52 32.62
CA LYS A 25 -20.50 29.53 33.01
C LYS A 25 -20.75 28.94 34.39
N PHE A 26 -20.08 27.85 34.74
CA PHE A 26 -20.17 27.28 36.09
C PHE A 26 -19.63 28.26 37.15
N LEU A 27 -18.54 28.97 36.86
CA LEU A 27 -17.99 29.98 37.76
C LEU A 27 -18.92 31.19 37.91
N GLU A 28 -19.70 31.55 36.88
CA GLU A 28 -20.75 32.57 36.98
C GLU A 28 -21.87 32.13 37.94
N LEU A 29 -22.29 30.86 37.91
CA LEU A 29 -23.28 30.32 38.86
C LEU A 29 -22.81 30.40 40.32
N ILE A 30 -21.49 30.30 40.56
CA ILE A 30 -20.91 30.52 41.88
C ILE A 30 -21.13 31.97 42.33
N ASP A 31 -20.98 32.95 41.44
CA ASP A 31 -21.23 34.36 41.79
C ASP A 31 -22.70 34.62 42.10
N GLU A 32 -23.61 34.03 41.32
CA GLU A 32 -25.06 34.15 41.55
C GLU A 32 -25.48 33.59 42.91
N ARG A 33 -24.83 32.51 43.37
CA ARG A 33 -25.08 31.93 44.70
C ARG A 33 -24.34 32.66 45.81
N ALA A 34 -23.16 33.20 45.54
CA ALA A 34 -22.32 33.88 46.51
C ALA A 34 -22.70 35.36 46.70
N THR A 35 -23.99 35.64 46.88
CA THR A 35 -24.48 36.98 47.18
C THR A 35 -24.21 37.37 48.64
N ASN A 36 -24.06 38.67 48.89
CA ASN A 36 -23.87 39.20 50.24
C ASN A 36 -25.01 38.78 51.20
N LYS A 37 -26.26 38.77 50.72
CA LYS A 37 -27.43 38.31 51.49
C LYS A 37 -27.30 36.85 51.96
N ASN A 38 -26.86 35.95 51.08
CA ASN A 38 -26.69 34.53 51.43
C ASN A 38 -25.57 34.36 52.47
N PHE A 39 -24.47 35.10 52.32
CA PHE A 39 -23.38 35.09 53.29
C PHE A 39 -23.78 35.67 54.65
N GLN A 40 -24.54 36.77 54.69
CA GLN A 40 -25.07 37.36 55.93
C GLN A 40 -26.06 36.43 56.63
N THR A 41 -26.86 35.68 55.86
CA THR A 41 -27.80 34.70 56.43
C THR A 41 -27.07 33.51 57.04
N ALA A 42 -25.97 33.06 56.41
CA ALA A 42 -25.14 31.98 56.92
C ALA A 42 -24.26 32.40 58.12
N LEU A 43 -23.83 33.67 58.16
CA LEU A 43 -22.93 34.23 59.17
C LEU A 43 -23.50 35.53 59.77
N PRO A 44 -24.61 35.45 60.53
CA PRO A 44 -25.35 36.63 60.99
C PRO A 44 -24.62 37.45 62.09
N HIS A 45 -23.60 36.89 62.73
CA HIS A 45 -22.88 37.52 63.83
C HIS A 45 -21.69 38.40 63.40
N LEU A 46 -21.37 38.43 62.10
CA LEU A 46 -20.26 39.21 61.55
C LEU A 46 -20.74 40.54 60.97
N ASP A 47 -19.87 41.56 61.02
CA ASP A 47 -20.13 42.85 60.37
C ASP A 47 -20.27 42.68 58.85
N ALA A 48 -21.36 43.22 58.32
CA ALA A 48 -21.75 43.15 56.91
C ALA A 48 -20.67 43.70 55.96
N ASN A 49 -19.93 44.73 56.39
CA ASN A 49 -18.89 45.36 55.57
C ASN A 49 -17.63 44.48 55.47
N LEU A 50 -17.23 43.89 56.60
CA LEU A 50 -16.09 42.99 56.68
C LEU A 50 -16.40 41.66 55.95
N LEU A 51 -17.65 41.20 56.06
CA LEU A 51 -18.14 40.01 55.38
C LEU A 51 -18.17 40.16 53.86
N ASP A 52 -18.55 41.33 53.31
CA ASP A 52 -18.54 41.53 51.85
C ASP A 52 -17.11 41.52 51.27
N SER A 53 -16.13 42.08 52.00
CA SER A 53 -14.72 42.03 51.61
C SER A 53 -14.17 40.60 51.65
N ALA A 54 -14.45 39.86 52.75
CA ALA A 54 -14.05 38.47 52.89
C ALA A 54 -14.69 37.57 51.82
N ARG A 55 -15.97 37.80 51.51
CA ARG A 55 -16.71 37.09 50.44
C ARG A 55 -16.04 37.29 49.08
N LYS A 56 -15.73 38.54 48.70
CA LYS A 56 -15.08 38.84 47.41
C LYS A 56 -13.72 38.15 47.30
N GLN A 57 -12.91 38.20 48.36
CA GLN A 57 -11.61 37.51 48.39
C GLN A 57 -11.78 35.99 48.31
N PHE A 58 -12.69 35.42 49.09
CA PHE A 58 -12.94 33.98 49.09
C PHE A 58 -13.39 33.48 47.72
N VAL A 59 -14.38 34.12 47.10
CA VAL A 59 -14.88 33.74 45.77
C VAL A 59 -13.79 33.91 44.72
N PHE A 60 -13.00 34.98 44.79
CA PHE A 60 -11.87 35.19 43.88
C PHE A 60 -10.85 34.05 43.99
N HIS A 61 -10.37 33.74 45.20
CA HIS A 61 -9.40 32.67 45.41
C HIS A 61 -9.95 31.29 45.06
N LEU A 62 -11.23 31.03 45.33
CA LEU A 62 -11.89 29.78 44.94
C LEU A 62 -11.90 29.61 43.42
N LYS A 63 -12.29 30.66 42.69
CA LYS A 63 -12.30 30.64 41.21
C LYS A 63 -10.91 30.45 40.63
N ASP A 64 -9.93 31.15 41.19
CA ASP A 64 -8.54 31.07 40.74
C ASP A 64 -7.97 29.66 40.97
N ALA A 65 -8.20 29.08 42.15
CA ALA A 65 -7.81 27.71 42.46
C ALA A 65 -8.46 26.67 41.53
N ILE A 66 -9.75 26.84 41.21
CA ILE A 66 -10.44 25.96 40.24
C ILE A 66 -9.81 26.07 38.84
N LYS A 67 -9.49 27.28 38.39
CA LYS A 67 -8.84 27.50 37.08
C LYS A 67 -7.44 26.88 37.04
N MET A 68 -6.63 27.08 38.08
CA MET A 68 -5.29 26.49 38.17
C MET A 68 -5.34 24.96 38.20
N GLU A 69 -6.24 24.35 38.98
CA GLU A 69 -6.37 22.90 39.03
C GLU A 69 -6.90 22.33 37.71
N LYS A 70 -7.80 23.04 37.02
CA LYS A 70 -8.22 22.70 35.67
C LYS A 70 -7.04 22.67 34.71
N ASP A 71 -6.20 23.72 34.68
CA ASP A 71 -5.04 23.76 33.79
C ASP A 71 -4.07 22.60 34.10
N ARG A 72 -3.83 22.33 35.38
CA ARG A 72 -3.04 21.18 35.82
C ARG A 72 -3.64 19.84 35.35
N LEU A 73 -4.96 19.67 35.43
CA LEU A 73 -5.63 18.48 34.92
C LEU A 73 -5.49 18.36 33.41
N VAL A 74 -5.67 19.47 32.69
CA VAL A 74 -5.53 19.51 31.23
C VAL A 74 -4.14 19.03 30.80
N ASP A 75 -3.09 19.50 31.48
CA ASP A 75 -1.72 19.13 31.18
C ASP A 75 -1.39 17.69 31.62
N SER A 76 -1.76 17.30 32.84
CA SER A 76 -1.43 15.99 33.41
C SER A 76 -2.03 14.81 32.63
N TYR A 77 -3.22 14.99 32.06
CA TYR A 77 -3.90 13.96 31.28
C TYR A 77 -3.78 14.16 29.77
N THR A 78 -2.96 15.11 29.32
CA THR A 78 -2.81 15.49 27.90
C THR A 78 -4.19 15.65 27.24
N LEU A 79 -5.12 16.30 27.95
CA LEU A 79 -6.54 16.36 27.58
C LEU A 79 -6.74 17.09 26.26
N ARG A 80 -5.89 18.08 25.96
CA ARG A 80 -5.92 18.79 24.68
C ARG A 80 -5.77 17.82 23.51
N ASP A 81 -4.73 17.00 23.53
CA ASP A 81 -4.43 16.05 22.45
C ASP A 81 -5.53 14.99 22.31
N ARG A 82 -6.00 14.45 23.45
CA ARG A 82 -7.07 13.43 23.46
C ARG A 82 -8.41 13.96 22.97
N LEU A 83 -8.76 15.20 23.32
CA LEU A 83 -10.00 15.83 22.87
C LEU A 83 -9.92 16.24 21.39
N ALA A 84 -8.74 16.64 20.92
CA ALA A 84 -8.48 16.89 19.51
C ALA A 84 -8.61 15.60 18.67
N GLU A 85 -8.03 14.50 19.16
CA GLU A 85 -8.18 13.17 18.54
C GLU A 85 -9.64 12.73 18.51
N LEU A 86 -10.36 12.92 19.61
CA LEU A 86 -11.78 12.60 19.68
C LEU A 86 -12.61 13.42 18.67
N GLU A 87 -12.34 14.72 18.56
CA GLU A 87 -13.03 15.58 17.58
C GLU A 87 -12.80 15.08 16.16
N TYR A 88 -11.55 14.77 15.81
CA TYR A 88 -11.20 14.19 14.52
C TYR A 88 -11.95 12.89 14.25
N LEU A 89 -11.96 11.96 15.21
CA LEU A 89 -12.68 10.69 15.10
C LEU A 89 -14.18 10.89 14.91
N THR A 90 -14.79 11.87 15.60
CA THR A 90 -16.21 12.16 15.43
C THR A 90 -16.54 12.79 14.08
N GLN A 91 -15.72 13.73 13.59
CA GLN A 91 -15.90 14.34 12.27
C GLN A 91 -15.78 13.29 11.16
N GLU A 92 -14.81 12.38 11.30
CA GLU A 92 -14.63 11.28 10.36
C GLU A 92 -15.80 10.29 10.39
N ALA A 93 -16.34 9.98 11.57
CA ALA A 93 -17.53 9.15 11.71
C ALA A 93 -18.78 9.81 11.09
N ASP A 94 -19.00 11.10 11.37
CA ASP A 94 -20.11 11.87 10.80
C ASP A 94 -20.01 11.94 9.28
N ARG A 95 -18.80 12.16 8.74
CA ARG A 95 -18.54 12.16 7.30
C ARG A 95 -18.90 10.82 6.66
N ARG A 96 -18.46 9.71 7.25
CA ARG A 96 -18.80 8.36 6.75
C ARG A 96 -20.29 8.07 6.79
N ASN A 97 -20.97 8.51 7.85
CA ASN A 97 -22.41 8.33 7.99
C ASN A 97 -23.19 9.14 6.94
N GLU A 98 -22.76 10.38 6.68
CA GLU A 98 -23.35 11.22 5.64
C GLU A 98 -23.12 10.64 4.24
N GLU A 99 -21.90 10.18 3.93
CA GLU A 99 -21.60 9.49 2.67
C GLU A 99 -22.45 8.21 2.49
N ALA A 100 -22.66 7.44 3.56
CA ALA A 100 -23.51 6.25 3.55
C ALA A 100 -24.98 6.59 3.29
N ARG A 101 -25.47 7.69 3.88
CA ARG A 101 -26.84 8.20 3.70
C ARG A 101 -27.06 8.67 2.27
N GLN A 102 -26.11 9.43 1.70
CA GLN A 102 -26.18 9.93 0.33
C GLN A 102 -26.15 8.81 -0.71
N ARG A 103 -25.42 7.72 -0.46
CA ARG A 103 -25.36 6.56 -1.34
C ARG A 103 -26.53 5.58 -1.14
N GLY A 104 -27.44 5.84 -0.20
CA GLY A 104 -28.56 4.95 0.12
C GLY A 104 -28.14 3.61 0.73
N VAL A 105 -26.91 3.50 1.24
CA VAL A 105 -26.33 2.25 1.75
C VAL A 105 -26.18 2.27 3.27
N ALA A 106 -27.18 2.84 3.98
CA ALA A 106 -27.20 2.98 5.43
C ALA A 106 -26.98 1.64 6.20
N THR A 107 -27.19 0.49 5.54
CA THR A 107 -27.02 -0.86 6.10
C THR A 107 -25.68 -1.53 5.79
N SER A 108 -24.82 -0.95 4.92
CA SER A 108 -23.55 -1.58 4.54
C SER A 108 -22.54 -1.60 5.69
N THR A 109 -21.89 -2.74 5.86
CA THR A 109 -20.86 -2.99 6.88
C THR A 109 -19.60 -2.13 6.70
N LEU A 110 -19.36 -1.58 5.49
CA LEU A 110 -18.25 -0.69 5.20
C LEU A 110 -18.35 0.69 5.86
N TYR A 111 -19.56 1.14 6.20
CA TYR A 111 -19.80 2.47 6.78
C TYR A 111 -20.22 2.45 8.25
N LYS A 112 -20.24 1.28 8.88
CA LYS A 112 -20.56 1.16 10.31
C LYS A 112 -19.34 1.51 11.15
N ASP A 113 -19.58 2.12 12.30
CA ASP A 113 -18.54 2.51 13.25
C ASP A 113 -17.53 1.38 13.49
N ALA A 114 -16.25 1.75 13.52
CA ALA A 114 -15.14 0.83 13.77
C ALA A 114 -15.22 0.17 15.15
N TRP A 115 -15.98 0.76 16.09
CA TRP A 115 -16.18 0.21 17.41
C TRP A 115 -17.57 -0.41 17.55
N ARG A 116 -17.59 -1.72 17.84
CA ARG A 116 -18.77 -2.41 18.36
C ARG A 116 -18.37 -3.10 19.64
N SER A 117 -19.24 -3.05 20.66
CA SER A 117 -19.03 -3.76 21.94
C SER A 117 -18.81 -5.27 21.78
N ASN A 118 -19.17 -5.83 20.62
CA ASN A 118 -19.10 -7.26 20.31
C ASN A 118 -17.99 -7.58 19.28
N MET A 119 -17.14 -6.61 18.92
CA MET A 119 -16.06 -6.82 17.96
C MET A 119 -14.88 -7.49 18.69
N ASP A 120 -14.42 -8.65 18.18
CA ASP A 120 -13.27 -9.34 18.73
C ASP A 120 -12.02 -8.43 18.65
N LEU A 121 -11.24 -8.39 19.73
CA LEU A 121 -10.06 -7.53 19.89
C LEU A 121 -9.08 -7.72 18.72
N ASN A 122 -8.95 -8.97 18.25
CA ASN A 122 -8.11 -9.30 17.09
C ASN A 122 -8.59 -8.62 15.80
N THR A 123 -9.89 -8.42 15.65
CA THR A 123 -10.46 -7.77 14.46
C THR A 123 -10.19 -6.27 14.50
N THR A 124 -10.30 -5.65 15.68
CA THR A 124 -9.98 -4.23 15.87
C THR A 124 -8.49 -3.95 15.64
N LEU A 125 -7.60 -4.82 16.13
CA LEU A 125 -6.16 -4.71 15.92
C LEU A 125 -5.76 -4.88 14.44
N ARG A 126 -6.42 -5.79 13.72
CA ARG A 126 -6.08 -6.11 12.33
C ARG A 126 -6.76 -5.21 11.31
N ALA A 127 -7.89 -4.57 11.65
CA ALA A 127 -8.62 -3.66 10.77
C ALA A 127 -7.73 -2.57 10.12
N PRO A 128 -6.83 -1.87 10.85
CA PRO A 128 -5.93 -0.88 10.24
C PRO A 128 -4.85 -1.50 9.34
N GLU A 129 -4.55 -2.80 9.46
CA GLU A 129 -3.58 -3.50 8.62
C GLU A 129 -4.18 -3.97 7.28
N ILE A 130 -5.51 -4.06 7.17
CA ILE A 130 -6.20 -4.56 5.96
C ILE A 130 -5.89 -3.70 4.72
N PRO A 131 -5.92 -2.35 4.77
CA PRO A 131 -5.57 -1.52 3.63
C PRO A 131 -4.13 -1.76 3.14
N GLN A 132 -3.17 -1.86 4.06
CA GLN A 132 -1.76 -2.11 3.72
C GLN A 132 -1.57 -3.48 3.08
N ARG A 133 -2.27 -4.51 3.60
CA ARG A 133 -2.25 -5.85 3.00
C ARG A 133 -2.86 -5.89 1.61
N ARG A 134 -3.90 -5.09 1.35
CA ARG A 134 -4.50 -4.97 0.02
C ARG A 134 -3.57 -4.29 -0.98
N GLN A 135 -2.88 -3.22 -0.58
CA GLN A 135 -1.87 -2.58 -1.42
C GLN A 135 -0.73 -3.53 -1.78
N ARG A 136 -0.25 -4.30 -0.80
CA ARG A 136 0.80 -5.30 -1.06
C ARG A 136 0.33 -6.43 -1.99
N LEU A 137 -0.95 -6.83 -1.90
CA LEU A 137 -1.52 -7.79 -2.83
C LEU A 137 -1.58 -7.23 -4.25
N THR A 138 -2.00 -5.98 -4.44
CA THR A 138 -2.02 -5.37 -5.77
C THR A 138 -0.62 -5.23 -6.36
N GLU A 139 0.37 -4.85 -5.55
CA GLU A 139 1.78 -4.80 -5.97
C GLU A 139 2.28 -6.20 -6.40
N MET A 140 1.98 -7.25 -5.62
CA MET A 140 2.36 -8.62 -5.98
C MET A 140 1.63 -9.14 -7.23
N GLU A 141 0.37 -8.75 -7.45
CA GLU A 141 -0.38 -9.11 -8.65
C GLU A 141 0.23 -8.44 -9.89
N GLU A 142 0.63 -7.17 -9.80
CA GLU A 142 1.36 -6.46 -10.86
C GLU A 142 2.72 -7.11 -11.15
N GLU A 143 3.48 -7.48 -10.11
CA GLU A 143 4.75 -8.20 -10.26
C GLU A 143 4.57 -9.56 -10.94
N TRP A 144 3.51 -10.30 -10.60
CA TRP A 144 3.19 -11.57 -11.23
C TRP A 144 2.90 -11.38 -12.72
N GLU A 145 2.06 -10.40 -13.06
CA GLU A 145 1.70 -10.14 -14.46
C GLU A 145 2.93 -9.78 -15.30
N MET A 146 3.86 -8.99 -14.76
CA MET A 146 5.13 -8.70 -15.44
C MET A 146 5.97 -9.97 -15.67
N LEU A 147 6.10 -10.84 -14.67
CA LEU A 147 6.85 -12.09 -14.80
C LEU A 147 6.21 -13.06 -15.80
N GLU A 148 4.88 -13.11 -15.86
CA GLU A 148 4.16 -13.94 -16.83
C GLU A 148 4.42 -13.46 -18.27
N GLN A 149 4.45 -12.14 -18.48
CA GLN A 149 4.82 -11.55 -19.77
C GLN A 149 6.27 -11.87 -20.14
N GLU A 150 7.21 -11.74 -19.21
CA GLU A 150 8.63 -12.06 -19.45
C GLU A 150 8.83 -13.53 -19.81
N ILE A 151 8.18 -14.45 -19.09
CA ILE A 151 8.22 -15.89 -19.39
C ILE A 151 7.63 -16.17 -20.79
N ALA A 152 6.54 -15.50 -21.16
CA ALA A 152 5.95 -15.67 -22.49
C ALA A 152 6.91 -15.21 -23.60
N GLU A 153 7.60 -14.08 -23.41
CA GLU A 153 8.61 -13.59 -24.35
C GLU A 153 9.81 -14.53 -24.47
N GLU A 154 10.32 -15.05 -23.35
CA GLU A 154 11.42 -16.00 -23.33
C GLU A 154 11.05 -17.31 -24.03
N ARG A 155 9.83 -17.82 -23.83
CA ARG A 155 9.33 -19.00 -24.56
C ARG A 155 9.32 -18.78 -26.07
N ILE A 156 8.90 -17.61 -26.54
CA ILE A 156 8.93 -17.27 -27.97
C ILE A 156 10.39 -17.24 -28.49
N LYS A 157 11.32 -16.66 -27.73
CA LYS A 157 12.75 -16.63 -28.10
C LYS A 157 13.34 -18.04 -28.17
N LEU A 158 13.03 -18.90 -27.22
CA LEU A 158 13.47 -20.30 -27.18
C LEU A 158 12.88 -21.10 -28.33
N GLN A 159 11.60 -20.92 -28.65
CA GLN A 159 10.99 -21.62 -29.78
C GLN A 159 11.67 -21.24 -31.10
N LYS A 160 11.93 -19.94 -31.32
CA LYS A 160 12.66 -19.47 -32.51
C LYS A 160 14.08 -20.03 -32.59
N SER A 161 14.80 -20.14 -31.47
CA SER A 161 16.15 -20.70 -31.47
C SER A 161 16.14 -22.19 -31.78
N VAL A 162 15.17 -22.95 -31.24
CA VAL A 162 14.97 -24.37 -31.55
C VAL A 162 14.67 -24.57 -33.03
N GLU A 163 13.76 -23.78 -33.61
CA GLU A 163 13.42 -23.83 -35.03
C GLU A 163 14.65 -23.56 -35.92
N LEU A 164 15.46 -22.56 -35.56
CA LEU A 164 16.68 -22.20 -36.28
C LEU A 164 17.75 -23.29 -36.20
N GLU A 165 17.93 -23.92 -35.04
CA GLU A 165 18.86 -25.04 -34.87
C GLU A 165 18.38 -26.30 -35.61
N GLU A 166 17.08 -26.54 -35.68
CA GLU A 166 16.51 -27.63 -36.46
C GLU A 166 16.71 -27.41 -37.97
N GLN A 167 16.52 -26.18 -38.47
CA GLN A 167 16.84 -25.82 -39.86
C GLN A 167 18.32 -26.04 -40.17
N ARG A 168 19.23 -25.63 -39.29
CA ARG A 168 20.67 -25.85 -39.44
C ARG A 168 21.02 -27.34 -39.48
N ARG A 169 20.44 -28.13 -38.58
CA ARG A 169 20.62 -29.59 -38.56
C ARG A 169 20.12 -30.25 -39.84
N ASN A 170 18.98 -29.82 -40.35
CA ASN A 170 18.42 -30.35 -41.60
C ASN A 170 19.29 -29.96 -42.82
N ALA A 171 19.76 -28.72 -42.89
CA ALA A 171 20.68 -28.28 -43.94
C ALA A 171 22.01 -29.06 -43.90
N ALA A 172 22.58 -29.28 -42.70
CA ALA A 172 23.79 -30.08 -42.53
C ALA A 172 23.57 -31.54 -42.97
N ARG A 173 22.43 -32.14 -42.64
CA ARG A 173 22.06 -33.50 -43.11
C ARG A 173 21.94 -33.56 -44.63
N GLN A 174 21.29 -32.57 -45.25
CA GLN A 174 21.18 -32.50 -46.70
C GLN A 174 22.55 -32.35 -47.38
N ALA A 175 23.44 -31.54 -46.82
CA ALA A 175 24.81 -31.39 -47.31
C ALA A 175 25.63 -32.68 -47.15
N LEU A 176 25.48 -33.40 -46.04
CA LEU A 176 26.13 -34.70 -45.86
C LEU A 176 25.60 -35.73 -46.86
N ASN A 177 24.29 -35.78 -47.08
CA ASN A 177 23.70 -36.69 -48.07
C ASN A 177 24.19 -36.38 -49.49
N SER A 178 24.31 -35.11 -49.88
CA SER A 178 24.84 -34.75 -51.20
C SER A 178 26.33 -35.06 -51.33
N LEU A 179 27.11 -34.93 -50.25
CA LEU A 179 28.50 -35.39 -50.22
C LEU A 179 28.59 -36.91 -50.37
N ASP A 180 27.74 -37.67 -49.71
CA ASP A 180 27.68 -39.13 -49.87
C ASP A 180 27.28 -39.54 -51.30
N GLU A 181 26.31 -38.86 -51.91
CA GLU A 181 25.93 -39.07 -53.31
C GLU A 181 27.08 -38.78 -54.29
N THR A 182 27.80 -37.67 -54.09
CA THR A 182 28.97 -37.34 -54.93
C THR A 182 30.14 -38.29 -54.71
N LEU A 183 30.40 -38.72 -53.47
CA LEU A 183 31.40 -39.74 -53.15
C LEU A 183 31.06 -41.07 -53.84
N ASN A 184 29.80 -41.52 -53.75
CA ASN A 184 29.34 -42.74 -54.41
C ASN A 184 29.48 -42.62 -55.93
N GLY A 185 29.13 -41.47 -56.52
CA GLY A 185 29.32 -41.17 -57.93
C GLY A 185 30.79 -41.23 -58.39
N LEU A 186 31.71 -40.71 -57.57
CA LEU A 186 33.15 -40.80 -57.82
C LEU A 186 33.66 -42.25 -57.73
N GLN A 187 33.14 -43.05 -56.80
CA GLN A 187 33.48 -44.48 -56.71
C GLN A 187 32.99 -45.27 -57.93
N THR A 188 31.79 -45.00 -58.44
CA THR A 188 31.31 -45.61 -59.70
C THR A 188 32.17 -45.17 -60.88
N SER A 189 32.53 -43.89 -60.98
CA SER A 189 33.43 -43.39 -62.02
C SER A 189 34.80 -44.06 -61.99
N LYS A 190 35.39 -44.25 -60.80
CA LYS A 190 36.66 -44.99 -60.65
C LYS A 190 36.54 -46.46 -61.08
N ASN A 191 35.40 -47.11 -60.78
CA ASN A 191 35.14 -48.47 -61.25
C ASN A 191 34.96 -48.53 -62.78
N GLU A 192 34.38 -47.49 -63.38
CA GLU A 192 34.28 -47.34 -64.83
C GLU A 192 35.65 -47.09 -65.47
N GLU A 193 36.52 -46.29 -64.87
CA GLU A 193 37.91 -46.11 -65.32
C GLU A 193 38.69 -47.43 -65.29
N VAL A 194 38.54 -48.24 -64.24
CA VAL A 194 39.14 -49.59 -64.16
C VAL A 194 38.60 -50.50 -65.26
N ARG A 195 37.29 -50.43 -65.56
CA ARG A 195 36.67 -51.18 -66.66
C ARG A 195 37.17 -50.69 -68.03
N LEU A 196 37.35 -49.39 -68.22
CA LEU A 196 37.90 -48.83 -69.46
C LEU A 196 39.37 -49.21 -69.63
N HIS A 197 40.16 -49.19 -68.57
CA HIS A 197 41.54 -49.66 -68.61
C HIS A 197 41.65 -51.16 -68.89
N SER A 198 40.74 -51.98 -68.35
CA SER A 198 40.73 -53.41 -68.65
C SER A 198 40.31 -53.70 -70.08
N THR A 199 39.31 -53.00 -70.63
CA THR A 199 38.93 -53.14 -72.03
C THR A 199 40.01 -52.62 -72.98
N LEU A 200 40.69 -51.51 -72.63
CA LEU A 200 41.81 -50.98 -73.41
C LEU A 200 43.02 -51.93 -73.37
N ASN A 201 43.33 -52.53 -72.22
CA ASN A 201 44.34 -53.59 -72.12
C ASN A 201 43.95 -54.84 -72.91
N MET A 202 42.67 -55.22 -72.91
CA MET A 202 42.18 -56.35 -73.71
C MET A 202 42.28 -56.05 -75.21
N LEU A 203 41.99 -54.82 -75.65
CA LEU A 203 42.18 -54.38 -77.04
C LEU A 203 43.67 -54.30 -77.41
N MET A 204 44.54 -53.83 -76.51
CA MET A 204 45.99 -53.83 -76.70
C MET A 204 46.57 -55.25 -76.79
N GLN A 205 46.05 -56.21 -76.01
CA GLN A 205 46.41 -57.62 -76.15
C GLN A 205 45.87 -58.23 -77.45
N GLY A 206 44.65 -57.89 -77.85
CA GLY A 206 44.06 -58.30 -79.13
C GLY A 206 44.76 -57.69 -80.35
N LEU A 207 45.51 -56.60 -80.15
CA LEU A 207 46.35 -55.93 -81.17
C LEU A 207 47.85 -56.22 -80.98
N GLY A 208 48.22 -57.14 -80.07
CA GLY A 208 49.58 -57.67 -79.92
C GLY A 208 50.02 -58.52 -81.13
N PRO A 209 51.33 -58.62 -81.38
CA PRO A 209 51.95 -58.24 -82.65
C PRO A 209 51.60 -59.20 -83.80
N ARG A 210 51.20 -58.61 -84.94
CA ARG A 210 51.44 -59.20 -86.27
C ARG A 210 52.95 -59.26 -86.51
N GLY A 211 53.59 -60.24 -85.91
CA GLY A 211 54.97 -60.63 -86.16
C GLY A 211 55.01 -61.82 -87.11
N ILE A 212 55.20 -61.50 -88.39
CA ILE A 212 55.90 -62.28 -89.44
C ILE A 212 56.03 -63.79 -89.17
N ALA A 213 55.19 -64.57 -89.84
CA ALA A 213 55.54 -65.86 -90.44
C ALA A 213 54.64 -66.06 -91.68
#